data_AF-A0A936JXP5-F1
#
_entry.id   AF-A0A936JXP5-F1
#
_cell.length_a   1.000
_cell.length_b   1.000
_cell.length_c   1.000
_cell.angle_alpha   90.00
_cell.angle_beta   90.00
_cell.angle_gamma   90.00
#
_symmetry.space_group_name_H-M   'P 1'
#
loop_
_entity.id
_entity.type
_entity.pdbx_description
1 polymer ?
#
loop_
_entity_poly.entity_id
_entity_poly.type
_entity_poly.pdbx_seq_one_letter_code
_entity_poly.pdbx_strand_id
1 'polypeptide(L)'
;MEKNWANEEEESVAIMINIGRQSDGCVYELDPLSRRDIRAKYPTARAVPFVHLGYKTKAEFEELQGRLWKQVAIMLTGLTWRQIQLMGGAQIYDPVAEREIAKVA
;
A
#
# COMPACT_ATOMS: atom_id res chain seq x y z
N MET A 1 12.06 -42.08 -9.80
CA MET A 1 10.99 -41.09 -9.57
C MET A 1 11.64 -39.85 -9.00
N GLU A 2 12.09 -38.95 -9.87
CA GLU A 2 12.62 -37.66 -9.45
C GLU A 2 11.47 -36.65 -9.55
N LYS A 3 11.01 -36.16 -8.40
CA LYS A 3 10.09 -35.01 -8.38
C LYS A 3 10.94 -33.77 -8.64
N ASN A 4 10.77 -33.16 -9.81
CA ASN A 4 11.22 -31.80 -10.09
C ASN A 4 10.44 -30.83 -9.20
N TRP A 5 11.10 -30.23 -8.22
CA TRP A 5 10.60 -29.07 -7.50
C TRP A 5 10.94 -27.82 -8.33
N ALA A 6 10.25 -27.66 -9.46
CA ALA A 6 10.34 -26.46 -10.27
C ALA A 6 9.50 -25.35 -9.60
N ASN A 7 10.20 -24.35 -9.06
CA ASN A 7 9.76 -22.99 -8.78
C ASN A 7 8.25 -22.77 -8.63
N GLU A 8 7.75 -22.85 -7.40
CA GLU A 8 6.63 -22.00 -7.01
C GLU A 8 7.19 -20.56 -7.01
N GLU A 9 6.99 -19.82 -8.10
CA GLU A 9 7.14 -18.36 -8.06
C GLU A 9 6.18 -17.87 -6.97
N GLU A 10 6.74 -17.51 -5.82
CA GLU A 10 6.01 -16.94 -4.69
C GLU A 10 5.25 -15.72 -5.23
N GLU A 11 3.95 -15.88 -5.51
CA GLU A 11 3.13 -14.86 -6.15
C GLU A 11 3.20 -13.62 -5.27
N SER A 12 3.90 -12.58 -5.73
CA SER A 12 4.16 -11.41 -4.88
C SER A 12 2.84 -10.65 -4.71
N VAL A 13 2.20 -10.83 -3.55
CA VAL A 13 0.93 -10.18 -3.23
C VAL A 13 1.18 -8.68 -3.04
N ALA A 14 0.51 -7.88 -3.87
CA ALA A 14 0.57 -6.42 -3.81
C ALA A 14 0.30 -5.89 -2.39
N ILE A 15 0.99 -4.83 -2.00
CA ILE A 15 0.82 -4.20 -0.69
C ILE A 15 -0.53 -3.49 -0.66
N MET A 16 -1.44 -3.95 0.19
CA MET A 16 -2.75 -3.35 0.35
C MET A 16 -2.70 -2.18 1.33
N ILE A 17 -3.21 -1.04 0.89
CA ILE A 17 -3.34 0.19 1.65
C ILE A 17 -4.82 0.55 1.73
N ASN A 18 -5.35 0.55 2.95
CA ASN A 18 -6.70 0.98 3.24
C ASN A 18 -6.78 2.50 3.27
N ILE A 19 -7.80 3.07 2.63
CA ILE A 19 -8.12 4.51 2.69
C ILE A 19 -9.42 4.75 3.47
N GLY A 20 -9.38 5.67 4.43
CA GLY A 20 -10.54 6.20 5.13
C GLY A 20 -10.72 7.69 4.83
N ARG A 21 -11.91 8.09 4.38
CA ARG A 21 -12.24 9.51 4.15
C ARG A 21 -12.70 10.18 5.44
N GLN A 22 -12.17 11.37 5.72
CA GLN A 22 -12.54 12.22 6.85
C GLN A 22 -12.99 13.60 6.34
N SER A 23 -13.57 14.44 7.21
CA SER A 23 -14.09 15.75 6.81
C SER A 23 -13.02 16.70 6.26
N ASP A 24 -11.77 16.51 6.67
CA ASP A 24 -10.63 17.35 6.31
C ASP A 24 -9.60 16.65 5.42
N GLY A 25 -9.82 15.39 5.03
CA GLY A 25 -8.77 14.63 4.37
C GLY A 25 -9.01 13.14 4.19
N CYS A 26 -7.91 12.42 4.03
CA CYS A 26 -7.89 10.96 3.98
C CYS A 26 -6.81 10.40 4.91
N VAL A 27 -7.16 9.33 5.63
CA VAL A 27 -6.23 8.50 6.39
C VAL A 27 -5.90 7.27 5.56
N TYR A 28 -4.63 6.90 5.55
CA TYR A 28 -4.12 5.72 4.87
C TYR A 28 -3.41 4.82 5.88
N GLU A 29 -3.68 3.53 5.81
CA GLU A 29 -3.07 2.50 6.66
C GLU A 29 -2.76 1.24 5.86
N LEU A 30 -1.74 0.48 6.28
CA LEU A 30 -1.53 -0.85 5.72
C LEU A 30 -2.63 -1.80 6.19
N ASP A 31 -3.08 -2.66 5.28
CA ASP A 31 -3.81 -3.86 5.66
C ASP A 31 -2.99 -4.71 6.66
N PRO A 32 -3.64 -5.34 7.68
CA PRO A 32 -2.92 -6.15 8.66
C PRO A 32 -2.06 -7.27 8.06
N LEU A 33 -2.50 -7.90 6.96
CA LEU A 33 -1.73 -8.95 6.28
C LEU A 33 -0.52 -8.35 5.58
N SER A 34 -0.70 -7.27 4.82
CA SER A 34 0.42 -6.56 4.19
C SER A 34 1.44 -6.09 5.22
N ARG A 35 0.99 -5.55 6.37
CA ARG A 35 1.88 -5.15 7.48
C ARG A 35 2.67 -6.34 8.05
N ARG A 36 2.03 -7.49 8.23
CA ARG A 36 2.69 -8.73 8.68
C ARG A 36 3.75 -9.18 7.67
N ASP A 37 3.41 -9.20 6.40
CA ASP A 37 4.27 -9.72 5.34
C ASP A 37 5.49 -8.81 5.12
N ILE A 38 5.30 -7.49 5.16
CA ILE A 38 6.40 -6.52 5.14
C ILE A 38 7.33 -6.73 6.34
N ARG A 39 6.79 -6.92 7.54
CA ARG A 39 7.61 -7.14 8.75
C ARG A 39 8.41 -8.44 8.67
N ALA A 40 7.82 -9.50 8.10
CA ALA A 40 8.49 -10.77 7.90
C ALA A 40 9.63 -10.66 6.86
N LYS A 41 9.37 -9.98 5.73
CA LYS A 41 10.32 -9.87 4.62
C LYS A 41 11.39 -8.78 4.83
N TYR A 42 11.05 -7.71 5.53
CA TYR A 42 11.90 -6.55 5.78
C TYR A 42 11.89 -6.15 7.27
N PRO A 43 12.48 -6.96 8.16
CA PRO A 43 12.40 -6.76 9.61
C PRO A 43 13.05 -5.45 10.11
N THR A 44 13.91 -4.83 9.30
CA THR A 44 14.57 -3.56 9.61
C THR A 44 13.83 -2.34 9.06
N ALA A 45 12.74 -2.53 8.31
CA ALA A 45 11.96 -1.44 7.74
C ALA A 45 11.32 -0.58 8.85
N ARG A 46 11.37 0.74 8.66
CA ARG A 46 10.80 1.72 9.60
C ARG A 46 9.56 2.34 9.01
N ALA A 47 8.44 1.65 9.19
CA ALA A 47 7.11 2.08 8.77
C ALA A 47 6.48 3.09 9.74
N VAL A 48 5.69 4.04 9.23
CA VAL A 48 4.74 4.79 10.05
C VAL A 48 3.41 4.04 10.14
N PRO A 49 2.67 4.12 11.27
CA PRO A 49 1.44 3.35 11.46
C PRO A 49 0.31 3.79 10.51
N PHE A 50 0.21 5.09 10.25
CA PHE A 50 -0.78 5.72 9.38
C PHE A 50 -0.21 6.99 8.75
N VAL A 51 -0.83 7.44 7.66
CA VAL A 51 -0.56 8.74 7.01
C VAL A 51 -1.89 9.47 6.88
N HIS A 52 -1.95 10.73 7.31
CA HIS A 52 -3.09 11.61 7.05
C HIS A 52 -2.69 12.66 6.01
N LEU A 53 -3.50 12.80 4.96
CA LEU A 53 -3.38 13.86 3.97
C LEU A 53 -4.62 14.74 4.03
N GLY A 54 -4.42 15.98 4.47
CA GLY A 54 -5.47 16.99 4.47
C GLY A 54 -5.62 17.67 3.12
N TYR A 55 -6.87 17.96 2.74
CA TYR A 55 -7.19 18.71 1.52
C TYR A 55 -8.12 19.88 1.87
N LYS A 56 -7.82 21.07 1.36
CA LYS A 56 -8.63 22.28 1.64
C LYS A 56 -9.90 22.32 0.81
N THR A 57 -9.86 21.73 -0.39
CA THR A 57 -11.00 21.73 -1.31
C THR A 57 -11.19 20.36 -1.96
N LYS A 58 -12.40 20.11 -2.44
CA LYS A 58 -12.71 18.90 -3.23
C LYS A 58 -11.87 18.82 -4.51
N ALA A 59 -11.63 19.95 -5.18
CA ALA A 59 -10.82 19.99 -6.40
C ALA A 59 -9.36 19.59 -6.11
N GLU A 60 -8.80 20.09 -5.00
CA GLU A 60 -7.46 19.71 -4.55
C GLU A 60 -7.37 18.22 -4.22
N PHE A 61 -8.39 17.65 -3.57
CA PHE A 61 -8.49 16.21 -3.32
C PHE A 61 -8.47 15.40 -4.63
N GLU A 62 -9.29 15.78 -5.61
CA GLU A 62 -9.36 15.09 -6.90
C GLU A 62 -8.04 15.17 -7.68
N GLU A 63 -7.33 16.30 -7.58
CA GLU A 63 -6.05 16.49 -8.26
C GLU A 63 -4.88 15.76 -7.58
N LEU A 64 -4.78 15.86 -6.24
CA LEU A 64 -3.56 15.50 -5.52
C LEU A 64 -3.55 14.06 -5.03
N GLN A 65 -4.69 13.48 -4.65
CA GLN A 65 -4.70 12.21 -3.91
C GLN A 65 -3.94 11.09 -4.64
N GLY A 66 -4.18 10.95 -5.95
CA GLY A 66 -3.60 9.88 -6.76
C GLY A 66 -2.10 10.05 -6.95
N ARG A 67 -1.65 11.30 -7.08
CA ARG A 67 -0.24 11.65 -7.25
C ARG A 67 0.58 11.36 -6.00
N LEU A 68 -0.04 11.36 -4.82
CA LEU A 68 0.63 11.17 -3.54
C LEU A 68 0.69 9.71 -3.08
N TRP A 69 -0.09 8.79 -3.68
CA TRP A 69 -0.14 7.39 -3.22
C TRP A 69 1.19 6.67 -3.21
N LYS A 70 2.07 6.96 -4.18
CA LYS A 70 3.44 6.41 -4.18
C LYS A 70 4.22 6.82 -2.93
N GLN A 71 4.14 8.08 -2.53
CA GLN A 71 4.81 8.58 -1.34
C GLN A 71 4.15 8.03 -0.07
N VAL A 72 2.82 7.91 -0.05
CA VAL A 72 2.08 7.26 1.04
C VAL A 72 2.56 5.82 1.25
N ALA A 73 2.67 5.03 0.17
CA ALA A 73 3.15 3.66 0.24
C ALA A 73 4.58 3.58 0.80
N ILE A 74 5.49 4.47 0.39
CA ILE A 74 6.86 4.52 0.92
C ILE A 74 6.86 4.79 2.43
N MET A 75 6.08 5.79 2.90
CA MET A 75 6.02 6.14 4.32
C MET A 75 5.42 5.00 5.15
N LEU A 76 4.32 4.40 4.69
CA LEU A 76 3.61 3.34 5.39
C LEU A 76 4.40 2.04 5.48
N THR A 77 5.28 1.78 4.52
CA THR A 77 6.04 0.52 4.47
C THR A 77 7.45 0.69 5.03
N GLY A 78 8.00 1.90 5.01
CA GLY A 78 9.42 2.15 5.27
C GLY A 78 10.34 1.56 4.18
N LEU A 79 9.79 1.20 3.02
CA LEU A 79 10.50 0.58 1.91
C LEU A 79 10.76 1.58 0.78
N THR A 80 11.77 1.30 -0.04
CA THR A 80 11.95 1.99 -1.31
C THR A 80 10.85 1.60 -2.31
N TRP A 81 10.58 2.46 -3.29
CA TRP A 81 9.62 2.13 -4.35
C TRP A 81 9.99 0.85 -5.10
N ARG A 82 11.29 0.62 -5.32
CA ARG A 82 11.77 -0.60 -5.99
C ARG A 82 11.40 -1.86 -5.21
N GLN A 83 11.51 -1.85 -3.88
CA GLN A 83 11.11 -2.96 -3.03
C GLN A 83 9.59 -3.17 -3.02
N ILE A 84 8.82 -2.08 -3.03
CA ILE A 84 7.35 -2.14 -3.17
C ILE A 84 6.97 -2.79 -4.50
N GLN A 85 7.63 -2.42 -5.61
CA GLN A 85 7.41 -3.06 -6.92
C GLN A 85 7.74 -4.55 -6.93
N LEU A 86 8.80 -4.97 -6.21
CA LEU A 86 9.15 -6.39 -6.03
C LEU A 86 8.15 -7.16 -5.15
N MET A 87 7.22 -6.45 -4.49
CA MET A 87 6.07 -7.03 -3.79
C MET A 87 4.79 -6.93 -4.62
N GLY A 88 4.85 -6.62 -5.91
CA GLY A 88 3.65 -6.49 -6.75
C GLY A 88 3.03 -5.10 -6.75
N GLY A 89 3.75 -4.10 -6.21
CA GLY A 89 3.28 -2.71 -6.13
C GLY A 89 2.40 -2.45 -4.92
N ALA A 90 1.58 -1.41 -5.00
CA ALA A 90 0.61 -1.07 -3.97
C ALA A 90 -0.81 -0.98 -4.55
N GLN A 91 -1.80 -1.35 -3.75
CA GLN A 91 -3.22 -1.27 -4.08
C GLN A 91 -3.94 -0.42 -3.04
N ILE A 92 -4.69 0.57 -3.49
CA ILE A 92 -5.52 1.43 -2.63
C ILE A 92 -6.93 0.83 -2.57
N TYR A 93 -7.40 0.54 -1.37
CA TYR A 93 -8.70 -0.09 -1.13
C TYR A 93 -9.52 0.72 -0.13
N ASP A 94 -10.79 0.94 -0.45
CA ASP A 94 -11.76 1.57 0.45
C ASP A 94 -12.57 0.46 1.13
N PRO A 95 -12.31 0.17 2.42
CA PRO A 95 -12.99 -0.90 3.13
C PRO A 95 -14.45 -0.58 3.48
N VAL A 96 -14.86 0.69 3.43
CA VAL A 96 -16.25 1.09 3.69
C VAL A 96 -17.09 0.92 2.43
N ALA A 97 -16.54 1.26 1.27
CA ALA A 97 -17.18 1.05 -0.03
C ALA A 97 -16.90 -0.34 -0.63
N GLU A 98 -16.15 -1.18 0.08
CA GLU A 98 -15.71 -2.53 -0.30
C GLU A 98 -15.13 -2.61 -1.72
N ARG A 99 -14.32 -1.63 -2.12
CA ARG A 99 -13.80 -1.56 -3.49
C ARG A 99 -12.35 -1.11 -3.59
N GLU A 100 -11.70 -1.61 -4.64
CA GLU A 100 -10.44 -1.08 -5.10
C GLU A 100 -10.64 0.35 -5.65
N ILE A 101 -9.78 1.26 -5.22
CA ILE A 101 -9.73 2.64 -5.72
C ILE A 101 -8.69 2.77 -6.83
N ALA A 102 -7.52 2.16 -6.66
CA ALA A 102 -6.45 2.18 -7.65
C ALA A 102 -5.36 1.13 -7.40
N LYS A 103 -4.63 0.81 -8.48
CA LYS A 103 -3.33 0.15 -8.41
C LYS A 103 -2.22 1.15 -8.69
N VAL A 104 -1.14 1.05 -7.94
CA VAL A 104 0.05 1.90 -8.02
C VAL A 104 1.23 0.99 -8.32
N ALA A 105 1.67 0.99 -9.59
CA ALA A 105 2.75 0.16 -10.13
C ALA A 105 4.01 0.98 -10.45
#